data_AF-A0AA97HDH1-F1
#
_entry.id   AF-A0AA97HDH1-F1
#
_cell.length_a   1.000
_cell.length_b   1.000
_cell.length_c   1.000
_cell.angle_alpha   90.00
_cell.angle_beta   90.00
_cell.angle_gamma   90.00
#
_symmetry.space_group_name_H-M   'P 1'
#
loop_
_entity.id
_entity.type
_entity.pdbx_description
1 polymer ?
#
loop_
_entity_poly.entity_id
_entity_poly.type
_entity_poly.pdbx_seq_one_letter_code
_entity_poly.pdbx_strand_id
1 'polypeptide(L)'
;MESHTVCTPRQILIINPNSNQEVTKRIQKAADSILESDCEALVLNPSQSPNAIETLAHRKIAEPLALDLLTQHQGYDGYVMACFDDIAIKASRRFLKVPVVDTVEASISLARLYESRFTIVTTVEAMVLRHSFFDK
;
A
#
# COMPACT_ATOMS: atom_id res chain seq x y z
N MET A 1 -22.20 15.59 33.13
CA MET A 1 -20.79 15.15 33.18
C MET A 1 -20.69 13.99 32.19
N GLU A 2 -20.50 14.33 30.92
CA GLU A 2 -20.54 13.36 29.83
C GLU A 2 -19.35 12.41 29.97
N SER A 3 -19.65 11.12 30.06
CA SER A 3 -18.65 10.06 30.00
C SER A 3 -18.00 10.13 28.61
N HIS A 4 -16.78 10.64 28.53
CA HIS A 4 -15.95 10.48 27.35
C HIS A 4 -15.72 8.98 27.14
N THR A 5 -16.48 8.39 26.23
CA THR A 5 -16.21 7.04 25.74
C THR A 5 -14.86 7.12 25.03
N VAL A 6 -13.83 6.54 25.64
CA VAL A 6 -12.54 6.37 24.98
C VAL A 6 -12.80 5.42 23.81
N CYS A 7 -12.89 5.98 22.60
CA CYS A 7 -12.97 5.17 21.39
C CYS A 7 -11.58 4.60 21.16
N THR A 8 -11.45 3.27 21.14
CA THR A 8 -10.19 2.62 20.78
C THR A 8 -9.76 3.14 19.40
N PRO A 9 -8.49 3.56 19.21
CA PRO A 9 -8.04 4.09 17.94
C PRO A 9 -8.16 3.03 16.84
N ARG A 10 -8.59 3.46 15.65
CA ARG A 10 -8.69 2.59 14.48
C ARG A 10 -7.31 2.07 14.11
N GLN A 11 -7.20 0.77 13.93
CA GLN A 11 -5.94 0.11 13.63
C GLN A 11 -5.81 -0.13 12.13
N ILE A 12 -4.80 0.45 11.50
CA ILE A 12 -4.52 0.29 10.07
C ILE A 12 -3.24 -0.51 9.89
N LEU A 13 -3.28 -1.54 9.04
CA LEU A 13 -2.07 -2.24 8.62
C LEU A 13 -1.62 -1.74 7.26
N ILE A 14 -0.37 -1.30 7.17
CA ILE A 14 0.26 -0.88 5.93
C ILE A 14 1.31 -1.92 5.54
N ILE A 15 1.21 -2.45 4.33
CA ILE A 15 2.17 -3.41 3.81
C ILE A 15 3.09 -2.72 2.80
N ASN A 16 4.38 -2.67 3.11
CA ASN A 16 5.42 -2.49 2.11
C ASN A 16 5.73 -3.86 1.49
N PRO A 17 5.48 -4.10 0.19
CA PRO A 17 5.67 -5.43 -0.37
C PRO A 17 7.13 -5.78 -0.67
N ASN A 18 8.09 -4.85 -0.59
CA ASN A 18 9.52 -5.15 -0.74
C ASN A 18 10.18 -5.48 0.61
N SER A 19 11.39 -6.02 0.62
CA SER A 19 12.10 -6.37 1.86
C SER A 19 12.87 -5.23 2.53
N ASN A 20 12.89 -4.04 1.93
CA ASN A 20 13.73 -2.93 2.37
C ASN A 20 13.19 -2.25 3.65
N GLN A 21 13.86 -2.51 4.76
CA GLN A 21 13.52 -1.96 6.08
C GLN A 21 13.56 -0.43 6.14
N GLU A 22 14.45 0.22 5.39
CA GLU A 22 14.51 1.69 5.37
C GLU A 22 13.30 2.29 4.66
N VAL A 23 12.76 1.62 3.65
CA VAL A 23 11.49 2.01 3.01
C VAL A 23 10.33 1.81 3.98
N THR A 24 10.26 0.68 4.68
CA THR A 24 9.25 0.41 5.73
C THR A 24 9.25 1.51 6.80
N LYS A 25 10.43 1.89 7.32
CA LYS A 25 10.56 2.98 8.31
C LYS A 25 10.10 4.33 7.77
N ARG A 26 10.40 4.66 6.51
CA ARG A 26 9.94 5.91 5.88
C ARG A 26 8.42 5.94 5.73
N ILE A 27 7.81 4.82 5.37
CA ILE A 27 6.35 4.69 5.28
C ILE A 27 5.73 4.86 6.68
N GLN A 28 6.29 4.23 7.71
CA GLN A 28 5.81 4.38 9.09
C GLN A 28 5.87 5.84 9.52
N LYS A 29 7.02 6.50 9.32
CA LYS A 29 7.18 7.92 9.64
C LYS A 29 6.17 8.81 8.89
N ALA A 30 5.88 8.50 7.63
CA ALA A 30 4.90 9.24 6.85
C ALA A 30 3.49 9.06 7.41
N ALA A 31 3.10 7.83 7.77
CA ALA A 31 1.82 7.56 8.42
C ALA A 31 1.71 8.29 9.76
N ASP A 32 2.71 8.15 10.63
CA ASP A 32 2.74 8.79 11.96
C ASP A 32 2.63 10.32 11.87
N SER A 33 3.10 10.93 10.78
CA SER A 33 3.06 12.39 10.59
C SER A 33 1.69 12.94 10.20
N ILE A 34 0.75 12.08 9.78
CA ILE A 34 -0.57 12.49 9.27
C ILE A 34 -1.74 11.93 10.09
N LEU A 35 -1.52 10.90 10.90
CA LEU A 35 -2.57 10.27 11.70
C LEU A 35 -2.89 11.10 12.95
N GLU A 36 -4.18 11.19 13.25
CA GLU A 36 -4.69 11.80 14.49
C GLU A 36 -4.76 10.76 15.61
N SER A 37 -5.05 11.20 16.84
CA SER A 37 -5.08 10.32 18.03
C SER A 37 -6.14 9.21 18.00
N ASP A 38 -7.08 9.25 17.05
CA ASP A 38 -8.13 8.24 16.87
C ASP A 38 -7.74 7.16 15.84
N CYS A 39 -6.51 7.17 15.33
CA CYS A 39 -6.02 6.20 14.36
C CYS A 39 -4.53 5.89 14.56
N GLU A 40 -4.18 4.61 14.49
CA GLU A 40 -2.81 4.13 14.57
C GLU A 40 -2.51 3.24 13.36
N ALA A 41 -1.26 3.26 12.90
CA ALA A 41 -0.80 2.40 11.82
C ALA A 41 0.41 1.56 12.23
N LEU A 42 0.41 0.31 11.79
CA LEU A 42 1.59 -0.55 11.79
C LEU A 42 2.04 -0.77 10.35
N VAL A 43 3.32 -0.56 10.07
CA VAL A 43 3.92 -0.88 8.78
C VAL A 43 4.73 -2.16 8.86
N LEU A 44 4.40 -3.15 8.03
CA LEU A 44 5.12 -4.42 7.92
C LEU A 44 5.64 -4.67 6.51
N ASN A 45 6.65 -5.54 6.41
CA ASN A 45 7.18 -5.96 5.13
C ASN A 45 7.73 -7.41 5.17
N PRO A 46 7.63 -8.17 4.07
CA PRO A 46 8.13 -9.53 3.99
C PRO A 46 9.66 -9.57 3.79
N SER A 47 10.39 -10.25 4.68
CA SER A 47 11.86 -10.34 4.65
C SER A 47 12.41 -11.11 3.43
N GLN A 48 11.61 -12.01 2.86
CA GLN A 48 12.00 -12.85 1.71
C GLN A 48 11.67 -12.21 0.35
N SER A 49 11.09 -11.01 0.33
CA SER A 49 10.77 -10.31 -0.90
C SER A 49 12.01 -9.64 -1.51
N PRO A 50 12.02 -9.28 -2.80
CA PRO A 50 13.08 -8.46 -3.38
C PRO A 50 13.24 -7.14 -2.62
N ASN A 51 14.47 -6.62 -2.56
CA ASN A 51 14.75 -5.34 -1.89
C ASN A 51 14.06 -4.16 -2.60
N ALA A 52 13.83 -4.27 -3.91
CA ALA A 52 13.02 -3.35 -4.70
C ALA A 52 12.22 -4.13 -5.74
N ILE A 53 11.02 -3.67 -6.07
CA ILE A 53 10.14 -4.31 -7.07
C ILE A 53 10.22 -3.48 -8.36
N GLU A 54 11.01 -3.96 -9.31
CA GLU A 54 11.38 -3.21 -10.52
C GLU A 54 11.11 -4.02 -11.80
N THR A 55 10.76 -5.30 -11.65
CA THR A 55 10.53 -6.23 -12.76
C THR A 55 9.32 -7.11 -12.49
N LEU A 56 8.75 -7.70 -13.54
CA LEU A 56 7.68 -8.70 -13.41
C LEU A 56 8.10 -9.92 -12.58
N ALA A 57 9.39 -10.30 -12.62
CA ALA A 57 9.91 -11.38 -11.80
C ALA A 57 9.88 -11.00 -10.31
N HIS A 58 10.26 -9.76 -9.97
CA HIS A 58 10.16 -9.28 -8.59
C HIS A 58 8.71 -9.26 -8.11
N ARG A 59 7.78 -8.80 -8.97
CA ARG A 59 6.34 -8.78 -8.67
C ARG A 59 5.79 -10.18 -8.36
N LYS A 60 6.17 -11.19 -9.16
CA LYS A 60 5.77 -12.59 -8.96
C LYS A 60 6.25 -13.18 -7.62
N ILE A 61 7.37 -12.69 -7.07
CA ILE A 61 7.88 -13.09 -5.75
C ILE A 61 7.17 -12.30 -4.64
N ALA A 62 7.05 -10.98 -4.81
CA ALA A 62 6.52 -10.09 -3.78
C ALA A 62 5.01 -10.30 -3.52
N GLU A 63 4.21 -10.55 -4.57
CA GLU A 63 2.75 -10.68 -4.45
C GLU A 63 2.30 -11.79 -3.48
N PRO A 64 2.75 -13.06 -3.60
CA PRO A 64 2.37 -14.09 -2.65
C PRO A 64 2.86 -13.80 -1.23
N LEU A 65 4.07 -13.26 -1.06
CA LEU A 65 4.61 -12.93 0.26
C LEU A 65 3.82 -11.82 0.96
N ALA A 66 3.36 -10.82 0.21
CA ALA A 66 2.48 -9.78 0.74
C ALA A 66 1.10 -10.35 1.13
N LEU A 67 0.56 -11.29 0.34
CA LEU A 67 -0.70 -11.98 0.67
C LEU A 67 -0.59 -12.86 1.92
N ASP A 68 0.54 -13.57 2.08
CA ASP A 68 0.81 -14.37 3.27
C ASP A 68 0.85 -13.50 4.53
N LEU A 69 1.54 -12.35 4.44
CA LEU A 69 1.62 -11.38 5.54
C LEU A 69 0.23 -10.83 5.90
N LEU A 70 -0.58 -10.45 4.90
CA LEU A 70 -1.97 -10.03 5.14
C LEU A 70 -2.83 -11.14 5.77
N THR A 71 -2.60 -12.40 5.39
CA THR A 71 -3.33 -13.55 5.93
C THR A 71 -2.98 -13.79 7.40
N GLN A 72 -1.71 -13.60 7.77
CA GLN A 72 -1.22 -13.74 9.15
C GLN A 72 -1.63 -12.59 10.05
N HIS A 73 -1.88 -11.40 9.48
CA HIS A 73 -2.20 -10.16 10.19
C HIS A 73 -3.64 -9.69 9.90
N GLN A 74 -4.62 -10.55 10.16
CA GLN A 74 -6.03 -10.18 10.12
C GLN A 74 -6.47 -9.45 11.39
N GLY A 75 -7.58 -8.70 11.32
CA GLY A 75 -8.19 -8.03 12.48
C GLY A 75 -7.94 -6.52 12.58
N TYR A 76 -7.37 -5.91 11.54
CA TYR A 76 -7.26 -4.45 11.43
C TYR A 76 -8.56 -3.86 10.87
N ASP A 77 -8.81 -2.58 11.15
CA ASP A 77 -9.96 -1.82 10.66
C ASP A 77 -9.81 -1.40 9.19
N GLY A 78 -8.59 -1.46 8.66
CA GLY A 78 -8.27 -1.17 7.28
C GLY A 78 -6.86 -1.56 6.90
N TYR A 79 -6.63 -1.69 5.59
CA TYR A 79 -5.35 -2.11 5.03
C TYR A 79 -4.89 -1.19 3.92
N VAL A 80 -3.59 -0.90 3.89
CA VAL A 80 -2.95 -0.11 2.84
C VAL A 80 -1.84 -0.92 2.18
N MET A 81 -1.83 -1.01 0.86
CA MET A 81 -0.66 -1.48 0.12
C MET A 81 0.20 -0.29 -0.27
N ALA A 82 1.39 -0.17 0.35
CA ALA A 82 2.34 0.91 0.12
C ALA A 82 3.30 0.57 -1.04
N CYS A 83 2.72 0.47 -2.23
CA CYS A 83 3.45 0.27 -3.48
C CYS A 83 2.76 1.05 -4.59
N PHE A 84 3.54 1.69 -5.46
CA PHE A 84 2.99 2.35 -6.65
C PHE A 84 2.76 1.33 -7.80
N ASP A 85 2.16 0.20 -7.45
CA ASP A 85 1.76 -0.93 -8.31
C ASP A 85 0.56 -1.63 -7.63
N ASP A 86 -0.27 -2.36 -8.37
CA ASP A 86 -1.53 -2.96 -7.89
C ASP A 86 -1.34 -4.34 -7.21
N ILE A 87 -0.20 -4.54 -6.57
CA ILE A 87 0.24 -5.82 -5.99
C ILE A 87 -0.72 -6.28 -4.89
N ALA A 88 -1.18 -7.54 -4.99
CA ALA A 88 -1.99 -8.23 -4.00
C ALA A 88 -3.39 -7.62 -3.72
N ILE A 89 -3.77 -6.48 -4.30
CA ILE A 89 -5.03 -5.76 -4.00
C ILE A 89 -6.28 -6.56 -4.35
N LYS A 90 -6.35 -7.11 -5.58
CA LYS A 90 -7.53 -7.87 -5.99
C LYS A 90 -7.71 -9.15 -5.17
N ALA A 91 -6.62 -9.76 -4.74
CA ALA A 91 -6.66 -10.99 -3.95
C ALA A 91 -6.99 -10.69 -2.48
N SER A 92 -6.40 -9.66 -1.89
CA SER A 92 -6.64 -9.25 -0.50
C SER A 92 -8.09 -8.89 -0.22
N ARG A 93 -8.72 -8.13 -1.13
CA ARG A 93 -10.15 -7.76 -1.06
C ARG A 93 -11.13 -8.96 -1.05
N ARG A 94 -10.67 -10.18 -1.40
CA ARG A 94 -11.54 -11.37 -1.34
C ARG A 94 -11.70 -11.90 0.08
N PHE A 95 -10.63 -11.87 0.86
CA PHE A 95 -10.61 -12.44 2.21
C PHE A 95 -10.70 -11.38 3.31
N LEU A 96 -10.17 -10.17 3.10
CA LEU A 96 -10.34 -9.06 4.03
C LEU A 96 -11.73 -8.44 3.89
N LYS A 97 -12.44 -8.28 5.02
CA LYS A 97 -13.82 -7.77 5.06
C LYS A 97 -13.93 -6.28 5.44
N VAL A 98 -12.80 -5.60 5.44
CA VAL A 98 -12.64 -4.17 5.72
C VAL A 98 -12.00 -3.49 4.50
N PRO A 99 -11.96 -2.15 4.44
CA PRO A 99 -11.33 -1.45 3.32
C PRO A 99 -9.88 -1.86 3.09
N VAL A 100 -9.54 -2.07 1.82
CA VAL A 100 -8.17 -2.29 1.36
C VAL A 100 -7.90 -1.31 0.22
N VAL A 101 -6.90 -0.46 0.38
CA VAL A 101 -6.56 0.62 -0.56
C VAL A 101 -5.08 0.50 -0.94
N ASP A 102 -4.72 0.73 -2.20
CA ASP A 102 -3.31 0.93 -2.57
C ASP A 102 -2.99 2.41 -2.77
N THR A 103 -1.70 2.73 -2.68
CA THR A 103 -1.21 4.09 -2.85
C THR A 103 -1.40 4.65 -4.27
N VAL A 104 -1.52 3.82 -5.31
CA VAL A 104 -1.80 4.27 -6.68
C VAL A 104 -3.23 4.77 -6.80
N GLU A 105 -4.20 3.93 -6.41
CA GLU A 105 -5.63 4.23 -6.42
C GLU A 105 -5.92 5.49 -5.60
N ALA A 106 -5.36 5.59 -4.39
CA ALA A 106 -5.51 6.76 -3.54
C ALA A 106 -4.94 8.02 -4.18
N SER A 107 -3.71 7.95 -4.72
CA SER A 107 -3.04 9.11 -5.33
C SER A 107 -3.77 9.59 -6.59
N ILE A 108 -4.16 8.67 -7.47
CA ILE A 108 -4.90 8.99 -8.70
C ILE A 108 -6.27 9.59 -8.36
N SER A 109 -6.99 9.00 -7.42
CA SER A 109 -8.30 9.49 -7.00
C SER A 109 -8.22 10.91 -6.47
N LEU A 110 -7.22 11.19 -5.63
CA LEU A 110 -6.97 12.53 -5.10
C LEU A 110 -6.56 13.52 -6.20
N ALA A 111 -5.61 13.15 -7.05
CA ALA A 111 -5.12 14.04 -8.13
C ALA A 111 -6.24 14.48 -9.08
N ARG A 112 -7.18 13.58 -9.40
CA ARG A 112 -8.34 13.87 -10.25
C ARG A 112 -9.34 14.83 -9.63
N LEU A 113 -9.33 15.01 -8.31
CA LEU A 113 -10.16 16.02 -7.64
C LEU A 113 -9.59 17.43 -7.81
N TYR A 114 -8.27 17.56 -7.97
CA TYR A 114 -7.61 18.86 -8.10
C TYR A 114 -7.51 19.33 -9.55
N GLU A 115 -7.18 18.44 -10.48
CA GLU A 115 -6.92 18.81 -11.87
C GLU A 115 -7.41 17.79 -12.89
N SER A 116 -7.69 18.30 -14.10
CA SER A 116 -8.11 17.49 -15.25
C SER A 116 -7.01 16.58 -15.79
N ARG A 117 -5.74 16.94 -15.58
CA ARG A 117 -4.55 16.20 -16.01
C ARG A 117 -3.50 16.23 -14.90
N PHE A 118 -2.87 15.09 -14.68
CA PHE A 118 -1.75 14.93 -13.75
C PHE A 118 -0.69 14.02 -14.39
N THR A 119 0.52 14.04 -13.83
CA THR A 119 1.62 13.19 -14.29
C THR A 119 2.10 12.32 -13.15
N ILE A 120 2.37 11.05 -13.44
CA ILE A 120 3.01 10.12 -12.50
C ILE A 120 4.51 10.14 -12.77
N VAL A 121 5.30 10.41 -11.74
CA VAL A 121 6.76 10.31 -11.78
C VAL A 121 7.17 9.07 -10.98
N THR A 122 7.85 8.12 -11.63
CA THR A 122 8.27 6.85 -11.03
C THR A 122 9.77 6.61 -11.24
N THR A 123 10.33 5.63 -10.55
CA THR A 123 11.78 5.38 -10.49
C THR A 123 12.31 4.50 -11.62
N VAL A 124 11.48 3.64 -12.20
CA VAL A 124 11.91 2.63 -13.17
C VAL A 124 11.06 2.67 -14.44
N GLU A 125 11.74 2.77 -15.59
CA GLU A 125 11.09 2.84 -16.89
C GLU A 125 10.31 1.56 -17.23
N ALA A 126 10.79 0.40 -16.78
CA ALA A 126 10.14 -0.88 -17.03
C ALA A 126 8.72 -0.98 -16.44
N MET A 127 8.37 -0.15 -15.46
CA MET A 127 7.04 -0.10 -14.85
C MET A 127 6.15 1.00 -15.46
N VAL A 128 6.71 1.84 -16.34
CA VAL A 128 5.90 2.71 -17.19
C VAL A 128 5.35 1.83 -18.31
N LEU A 129 4.03 1.66 -18.36
CA LEU A 129 3.34 0.98 -19.45
C LEU A 129 3.79 1.56 -20.81
N ARG A 130 4.76 0.92 -21.46
CA ARG A 130 4.95 1.08 -22.90
C ARG A 130 3.85 0.27 -23.56
N HIS A 131 2.76 0.95 -23.92
CA HIS A 131 1.90 0.42 -24.96
C HIS A 131 2.74 0.28 -26.24
N SER A 132 3.31 -0.91 -26.48
CA SER A 132 3.75 -1.33 -27.82
C SER A 132 2.55 -1.67 -28.71
N PHE A 133 1.46 -0.90 -28.57
CA PHE A 133 0.27 -0.91 -29.41
C PHE A 133 0.28 0.20 -30.46
N PHE A 134 1.33 1.03 -30.54
CA PHE A 134 1.49 2.09 -31.55
C PHE A 134 2.75 1.97 -32.44
N ASP A 135 3.50 0.86 -32.36
CA ASP A 135 4.63 0.57 -33.26
C ASP A 135 4.29 -0.47 -34.35
N LYS A 136 3.03 -0.51 -34.81
CA LYS A 136 2.63 -1.16 -36.08
C LYS A 136 1.51 -0.41 -36.78
#